data_AF-A0A3B0THV4-F1
#
_entry.id   AF-A0A3B0THV4-F1
#
_cell.length_a   1.000
_cell.length_b   1.000
_cell.length_c   1.000
_cell.angle_alpha   90.00
_cell.angle_beta   90.00
_cell.angle_gamma   90.00
#
_symmetry.space_group_name_H-M   'P 1'
#
loop_
_entity.id
_entity.type
_entity.pdbx_description
1 polymer ?
#
loop_
_entity_poly.entity_id
_entity_poly.type
_entity_poly.pdbx_seq_one_letter_code
_entity_poly.pdbx_strand_id
1 'polypeptide(L)'
;MQTITIELTDNNSLKALQDLEHKHLIRIVKEPDLNSCALPGEPISEEDFKKWVEYTEDSPTVSITEAKQRWATQKKKLQKLIR
;
A
#
# COMPACT_ATOMS: atom_id res chain seq x y z
N MET A 1 -16.39 -3.55 7.73
CA MET A 1 -16.92 -4.50 6.73
C MET A 1 -16.64 -5.91 7.21
N GLN A 2 -17.62 -6.82 7.10
CA GLN A 2 -17.46 -8.21 7.50
C GLN A 2 -17.46 -9.08 6.23
N THR A 3 -16.41 -9.89 6.06
CA THR A 3 -16.27 -10.80 4.92
C THR A 3 -16.55 -12.21 5.40
N ILE A 4 -17.36 -12.96 4.64
CA ILE A 4 -17.69 -14.35 4.95
C ILE A 4 -17.24 -15.20 3.75
N THR A 5 -16.54 -16.29 4.03
CA THR A 5 -16.14 -17.27 3.03
C THR A 5 -17.23 -18.33 2.90
N ILE A 6 -17.69 -18.58 1.67
CA ILE A 6 -18.71 -19.58 1.36
C ILE A 6 -18.10 -20.56 0.37
N GLU A 7 -18.07 -21.84 0.72
CA GLU A 7 -17.69 -22.90 -0.20
C GLU A 7 -18.87 -23.26 -1.10
N LEU A 8 -18.64 -23.32 -2.41
CA LEU A 8 -19.66 -23.70 -3.39
C LEU A 8 -19.39 -25.13 -3.86
N THR A 9 -20.35 -26.01 -3.65
CA THR A 9 -20.28 -27.43 -4.04
C THR A 9 -20.96 -27.74 -5.38
N ASP A 10 -21.76 -26.81 -5.92
CA ASP A 10 -22.48 -26.95 -7.18
C ASP A 10 -22.44 -25.66 -8.02
N ASN A 11 -22.41 -25.82 -9.35
CA ASN A 11 -22.33 -24.72 -10.30
C ASN A 11 -23.60 -23.86 -10.35
N ASN A 12 -24.78 -24.40 -10.01
CA ASN A 12 -26.01 -23.61 -9.95
C ASN A 12 -25.96 -22.56 -8.84
N SER A 13 -25.26 -22.86 -7.75
CA SER A 13 -25.07 -21.96 -6.61
C SER A 13 -24.25 -20.72 -6.98
N LEU A 14 -23.29 -20.85 -7.91
CA LEU A 14 -22.51 -19.72 -8.40
C LEU A 14 -23.38 -18.70 -9.15
N LYS A 15 -24.30 -19.18 -10.00
CA LYS A 15 -25.20 -18.32 -10.77
C LYS A 15 -26.13 -17.52 -9.86
N ALA A 16 -26.67 -18.16 -8.82
CA ALA A 16 -27.50 -17.48 -7.83
C ALA A 16 -26.74 -16.37 -7.08
N LEU A 17 -25.47 -16.59 -6.73
CA LEU A 17 -24.63 -15.56 -6.10
C LEU A 17 -24.29 -14.42 -7.07
N GLN A 18 -24.03 -14.73 -8.34
CA GLN A 18 -23.83 -13.69 -9.36
C GLN A 18 -25.08 -12.82 -9.52
N ASP A 19 -26.28 -13.39 -9.53
CA ASP A 19 -27.52 -12.62 -9.59
C ASP A 19 -27.68 -11.68 -8.38
N LEU A 20 -27.26 -12.10 -7.20
CA LEU A 20 -27.26 -11.25 -6.00
C LEU A 20 -26.22 -10.12 -6.09
N GLU A 21 -25.05 -10.39 -6.68
CA GLU A 21 -24.03 -9.38 -6.96
C GLU A 21 -24.52 -8.35 -7.98
N HIS A 22 -25.20 -8.77 -9.05
CA HIS A 22 -25.81 -7.87 -10.05
C HIS A 22 -26.89 -6.97 -9.45
N LYS A 23 -27.57 -7.43 -8.39
CA LYS A 23 -28.53 -6.62 -7.63
C LYS A 23 -27.86 -5.74 -6.56
N HIS A 24 -26.53 -5.72 -6.49
CA HIS A 24 -25.74 -4.97 -5.51
C HIS A 24 -26.04 -5.33 -4.04
N LEU A 25 -26.54 -6.54 -3.78
CA LEU A 25 -26.85 -7.00 -2.42
C LEU A 25 -25.61 -7.60 -1.73
N ILE A 26 -24.68 -8.15 -2.52
CA ILE A 26 -23.41 -8.71 -2.09
C ILE A 26 -22.30 -8.27 -3.04
N ARG A 27 -21.03 -8.47 -2.62
CA ARG A 27 -19.85 -8.32 -3.48
C ARG A 27 -19.04 -9.61 -3.44
N ILE A 28 -18.82 -10.24 -4.59
CA ILE A 28 -17.96 -11.42 -4.69
C ILE A 28 -16.53 -10.92 -4.80
N VAL A 29 -15.78 -11.03 -3.71
CA VAL A 29 -14.38 -10.64 -3.68
C VAL A 29 -13.59 -11.74 -4.38
N LYS A 30 -13.13 -11.48 -5.62
CA LYS A 30 -12.11 -12.32 -6.25
C LYS A 30 -10.86 -12.30 -5.39
N GLU A 31 -10.15 -13.42 -5.32
CA GLU A 31 -8.86 -13.47 -4.62
C GLU A 31 -8.02 -12.27 -5.07
N PRO A 32 -7.49 -11.48 -4.12
CA PRO A 32 -6.61 -10.39 -4.47
C PRO A 32 -5.42 -10.99 -5.21
N ASP A 33 -5.11 -10.45 -6.39
CA ASP A 33 -3.92 -10.83 -7.12
C ASP A 33 -2.70 -10.42 -6.27
N LEU A 34 -2.18 -11.37 -5.50
CA LEU A 34 -1.01 -11.19 -4.64
C LEU A 34 0.26 -10.92 -5.45
N ASN A 35 0.21 -11.11 -6.78
CA ASN A 35 1.29 -10.78 -7.71
C ASN A 35 1.09 -9.44 -8.43
N SER A 36 0.07 -8.65 -8.04
CA SER A 36 -0.07 -7.31 -8.55
C SER A 36 1.09 -6.45 -8.06
N CYS A 37 1.99 -6.07 -8.97
CA CYS A 37 3.00 -5.03 -8.72
C CYS A 37 2.38 -3.63 -8.53
N ALA A 38 1.05 -3.52 -8.39
CA ALA A 38 0.42 -2.30 -7.92
C ALA A 38 0.97 -2.01 -6.52
N LEU A 39 1.74 -0.93 -6.43
CA LEU A 39 2.30 -0.45 -5.18
C LEU A 39 1.18 -0.44 -4.12
N PRO A 40 1.37 -1.05 -2.94
CA PRO A 40 0.38 -0.98 -1.89
C PRO A 40 0.18 0.50 -1.54
N GLY A 41 -1.04 1.01 -1.74
CA GLY A 41 -1.35 2.41 -1.51
C GLY A 41 -2.78 2.74 -1.92
N GLU A 42 -3.34 3.78 -1.29
CA GLU A 42 -4.58 4.39 -1.75
C GLU A 42 -4.31 5.15 -3.06
N PRO A 43 -5.25 5.14 -4.02
CA PRO A 43 -5.16 6.00 -5.19
C PRO A 43 -5.02 7.46 -4.75
N ILE A 44 -3.96 8.12 -5.20
CA ILE A 44 -3.75 9.54 -4.96
C ILE A 44 -4.46 10.35 -6.07
N SER A 45 -5.06 11.47 -5.70
CA SER A 45 -5.63 12.43 -6.68
C SER A 45 -4.51 13.13 -7.47
N GLU A 46 -4.84 13.69 -8.63
CA GLU A 46 -3.86 14.44 -9.42
C GLU A 46 -3.37 15.69 -8.65
N GLU A 47 -4.26 16.31 -7.88
CA GLU A 47 -3.97 17.47 -7.05
C GLU A 47 -3.02 17.13 -5.90
N ASP A 48 -3.24 16.01 -5.23
CA ASP A 48 -2.38 15.58 -4.14
C ASP A 48 -1.02 15.09 -4.65
N PHE A 49 -0.97 14.51 -5.85
CA PHE A 49 0.29 14.19 -6.53
C PHE A 49 1.09 15.46 -6.83
N LYS A 50 0.47 16.51 -7.36
CA LYS A 50 1.13 17.80 -7.63
C LYS A 50 1.70 18.43 -6.36
N LYS A 51 0.93 18.43 -5.26
CA LYS A 51 1.40 18.92 -3.95
C LYS A 51 2.57 18.12 -3.42
N TRP A 52 2.57 16.80 -3.62
CA TRP A 52 3.66 15.94 -3.18
C TRP A 52 4.96 16.24 -3.93
N VAL A 53 4.87 16.47 -5.25
CA VAL A 53 6.01 16.88 -6.07
C VAL A 53 6.56 18.23 -5.59
N GLU A 54 5.69 19.24 -5.44
CA GLU A 54 6.06 20.58 -4.97
C GLU A 54 6.76 20.52 -3.60
N TYR A 55 6.18 19.79 -2.64
CA TYR A 55 6.81 19.57 -1.33
C TYR A 55 8.19 18.90 -1.45
N THR A 56 8.34 17.93 -2.33
CA THR A 56 9.60 17.19 -2.50
C THR A 56 10.67 18.05 -3.14
N GLU A 57 10.32 18.89 -4.11
CA GLU A 57 11.23 19.85 -4.75
C GLU A 57 11.67 20.96 -3.80
N ASP A 58 10.74 21.47 -2.98
CA ASP A 58 11.03 22.49 -1.96
C ASP A 58 11.77 21.92 -0.73
N SER A 59 11.76 20.59 -0.56
CA SER A 59 12.40 19.97 0.57
C SER A 59 13.93 20.17 0.49
N PRO A 60 14.59 20.54 1.60
CA PRO A 60 16.02 20.75 1.61
C PRO A 60 16.72 19.42 1.30
N THR A 61 17.27 19.33 0.08
CA THR A 61 18.05 18.16 -0.33
C THR A 61 19.40 18.20 0.39
N VAL A 62 19.72 17.12 1.10
CA VAL A 62 21.04 16.96 1.72
C VAL A 62 21.97 16.28 0.73
N SER A 63 23.18 16.81 0.59
CA SER A 63 24.22 16.13 -0.19
C SER A 63 24.45 14.73 0.37
N ILE A 64 24.53 13.74 -0.51
CA ILE A 64 24.78 12.34 -0.11
C ILE A 64 26.07 12.20 0.71
N THR A 65 27.05 13.06 0.46
CA THR A 65 28.31 13.12 1.18
C THR A 65 28.11 13.57 2.63
N GLU A 66 27.30 14.61 2.85
CA GLU A 66 26.96 15.11 4.18
C GLU A 66 26.11 14.10 4.96
N ALA A 67 25.16 13.45 4.29
CA ALA A 67 24.35 12.39 4.89
C ALA A 67 25.21 11.21 5.37
N LYS A 68 26.17 10.76 4.54
CA LYS A 68 27.13 9.70 4.91
C LYS A 68 27.99 10.10 6.12
N GLN A 69 28.48 11.34 6.16
CA GLN A 69 29.30 11.84 7.27
C GLN A 69 28.50 11.93 8.57
N ARG A 70 27.25 12.42 8.52
CA ARG A 70 26.34 12.46 9.68
C ARG A 70 26.04 11.06 10.18
N TRP A 71 25.72 10.12 9.30
CA TRP A 71 25.46 8.72 9.65
C TRP A 71 26.66 8.07 10.35
N ALA A 72 27.87 8.22 9.79
CA ALA A 72 29.09 7.67 10.39
C ALA A 72 29.35 8.23 11.80
N THR A 73 29.07 9.52 12.01
CA THR A 73 29.21 10.18 13.31
C THR A 73 28.20 9.66 14.33
N GLN A 74 26.93 9.53 13.93
CA GLN A 74 25.88 9.00 14.79
C GLN A 74 26.11 7.52 15.15
N LYS A 75 26.54 6.72 14.17
CA LYS A 75 26.91 5.31 14.38
C LYS A 75 28.01 5.16 15.42
N LYS A 76 29.05 6.01 15.38
CA LYS A 76 30.12 6.03 16.39
C LYS A 76 29.62 6.41 17.79
N LYS A 77 28.68 7.36 17.89
CA LYS A 77 28.07 7.74 19.18
C LYS A 77 27.25 6.59 19.77
N LEU A 78 26.42 5.94 18.95
CA LEU A 78 25.62 4.78 19.35
C LEU A 78 26.51 3.62 19.82
N GLN A 79 27.58 3.32 19.11
CA GLN A 79 28.55 2.28 19.51
C GLN A 79 29.23 2.57 20.84
N LYS A 80 29.44 3.86 21.20
CA LYS A 80 29.98 4.25 22.51
C LYS A 80 28.97 4.14 23.65
N LEU A 81 27.66 4.19 23.36
CA LEU A 81 26.61 4.08 24.38
C LEU A 81 26.22 2.63 24.67
N ILE A 82 26.48 1.72 23.72
CA ILE A 82 26.22 0.28 23.85
C ILE A 82 27.39 -0.44 24.57
N ARG A 83 28.52 0.24 24.75
CA ARG A 83 29.76 -0.31 25.34
C ARG A 83 30.00 0.29 26.71
#